data_AF-A0A1W0WXR5-F1
#
_entry.id   AF-A0A1W0WXR5-F1
#
_cell.length_a   1.000
_cell.length_b   1.000
_cell.length_c   1.000
_cell.angle_alpha   90.00
_cell.angle_beta   90.00
_cell.angle_gamma   90.00
#
_symmetry.space_group_name_H-M   'P 1'
#
loop_
_entity.id
_entity.type
_entity.pdbx_description
1 polymer ?
#
loop_
_entity_poly.entity_id
_entity_poly.type
_entity_poly.pdbx_seq_one_letter_code
_entity_poly.pdbx_strand_id
1 'polypeptide(L)'
;MQRADPVSAPHEGCTFYPESYEGFNNGSHYVPTTLCTQSQEFVLPDTFNVSLVNADTEALWFRFTTVIVKDNYNPFPNLPHLRHFIMDLFYSDANPRFPLNGILIHNKNHITHLDLTRVNMSGINRADFNGFVRLNSLRLDRCQITAIGKDIFEEIGTIVDAPSLSGIYPQLEIFIISDNIEQLDWAFLSPISRSLKILDLNKINLRNLTSTADSNNPVFLESIRKLDMSNNMVSTLPRFLYESLNLISLNEFDFTSYHQEQQFCENYVGCKCCELYNFTMCVRWAVQTRVRSNGPTNPRSNNCDACSDHAHHSSNHVNRTISSN
;
A
#
# COMPACT_ATOMS: atom_id res chain seq x y z
N MET A 1 -9.16 -50.31 25.78
CA MET A 1 -9.91 -49.04 25.77
C MET A 1 -9.12 -48.03 24.95
N GLN A 2 -9.53 -47.83 23.70
CA GLN A 2 -9.01 -46.73 22.88
C GLN A 2 -9.52 -45.42 23.50
N ARG A 3 -8.61 -44.49 23.80
CA ARG A 3 -8.98 -43.10 24.08
C ARG A 3 -9.53 -42.55 22.78
N ALA A 4 -10.81 -42.20 22.78
CA ALA A 4 -11.38 -41.39 21.73
C ALA A 4 -10.61 -40.06 21.71
N ASP A 5 -10.05 -39.71 20.54
CA ASP A 5 -9.48 -38.40 20.32
C ASP A 5 -10.55 -37.33 20.58
N PRO A 6 -10.16 -36.12 21.06
CA PRO A 6 -11.12 -35.06 21.28
C PRO A 6 -11.76 -34.69 19.94
N VAL A 7 -13.08 -34.85 19.87
CA VAL A 7 -13.91 -34.30 18.80
C VAL A 7 -13.70 -32.78 18.81
N SER A 8 -12.99 -32.27 17.81
CA SER A 8 -12.80 -30.83 17.57
C SER A 8 -14.17 -30.15 17.49
N ALA A 9 -14.45 -29.24 18.43
CA ALA A 9 -15.66 -28.44 18.41
C ALA A 9 -15.67 -27.52 17.16
N PRO A 10 -16.85 -27.30 16.53
CA PRO A 10 -16.97 -26.42 15.39
C PRO A 10 -16.91 -24.95 15.84
N HIS A 11 -15.80 -24.27 15.57
CA HIS A 11 -15.71 -22.80 15.46
C HIS A 11 -16.43 -21.94 16.50
N GLU A 12 -16.15 -22.13 17.79
CA GLU A 12 -16.65 -21.17 18.79
C GLU A 12 -16.15 -19.73 18.55
N GLY A 13 -15.15 -19.53 17.67
CA GLY A 13 -14.54 -18.23 17.39
C GLY A 13 -15.15 -17.36 16.29
N CYS A 14 -15.99 -17.88 15.38
CA CYS A 14 -16.52 -17.08 14.27
C CYS A 14 -17.98 -16.66 14.49
N THR A 15 -18.25 -15.37 14.44
CA THR A 15 -19.60 -14.79 14.56
C THR A 15 -19.95 -14.02 13.29
N PHE A 16 -21.13 -14.29 12.73
CA PHE A 16 -21.69 -13.52 11.63
C PHE A 16 -22.44 -12.30 12.18
N TYR A 17 -22.10 -11.13 11.64
CA TYR A 17 -22.76 -9.86 11.89
C TYR A 17 -23.46 -9.44 10.59
N PRO A 18 -24.78 -9.21 10.60
CA PRO A 18 -25.50 -8.73 9.42
C PRO A 18 -25.14 -7.27 9.05
N GLU A 19 -24.47 -6.56 9.95
CA GLU A 19 -23.95 -5.20 9.78
C GLU A 19 -22.42 -5.19 9.94
N SER A 20 -21.73 -4.10 9.61
CA SER A 20 -20.28 -4.05 9.78
C SER A 20 -19.90 -4.14 11.25
N TYR A 21 -18.96 -5.04 11.53
CA TYR A 21 -18.28 -5.05 12.81
C TYR A 21 -17.34 -3.83 12.88
N GLU A 22 -17.31 -3.17 14.05
CA GLU A 22 -16.57 -1.92 14.30
C GLU A 22 -15.16 -1.94 13.67
N GLY A 23 -14.92 -1.08 12.68
CA GLY A 23 -13.58 -0.91 12.09
C GLY A 23 -13.55 -0.69 10.58
N PHE A 24 -14.59 -1.11 9.84
CA PHE A 24 -14.72 -0.82 8.41
C PHE A 24 -15.31 0.57 8.16
N ASN A 25 -14.65 1.62 8.64
CA ASN A 25 -15.04 3.00 8.33
C ASN A 25 -14.47 3.40 6.96
N ASN A 26 -14.87 2.70 5.89
CA ASN A 26 -14.55 3.11 4.51
C ASN A 26 -15.73 3.88 3.89
N GLY A 27 -16.16 4.94 4.60
CA GLY A 27 -17.41 5.63 4.28
C GLY A 27 -18.64 4.88 4.81
N SER A 28 -19.81 5.47 4.61
CA SER A 28 -21.10 5.18 5.25
C SER A 28 -21.75 3.81 4.98
N HIS A 29 -21.00 2.77 4.62
CA HIS A 29 -21.55 1.48 4.21
C HIS A 29 -21.15 0.37 5.18
N TYR A 30 -22.15 -0.08 5.96
CA TYR A 30 -22.08 -1.28 6.76
C TYR A 30 -22.14 -2.49 5.83
N VAL A 31 -21.16 -3.40 5.93
CA VAL A 31 -21.09 -4.64 5.13
C VAL A 31 -21.24 -5.87 6.04
N PRO A 32 -22.04 -6.88 5.67
CA PRO A 32 -22.16 -8.12 6.45
C PRO A 32 -20.80 -8.79 6.66
N THR A 33 -20.48 -9.05 7.92
CA THR A 33 -19.12 -9.46 8.34
C THR A 33 -19.16 -10.80 9.07
N THR A 34 -18.39 -11.78 8.60
CA THR A 34 -18.03 -12.94 9.41
C THR A 34 -16.71 -12.63 10.11
N LEU A 35 -16.78 -12.42 11.43
CA LEU A 35 -15.64 -12.12 12.27
C LEU A 35 -15.21 -13.38 13.02
N CYS A 36 -14.01 -13.84 12.72
CA CYS A 36 -13.33 -14.90 13.43
C CYS A 36 -12.36 -14.29 14.46
N THR A 37 -12.76 -14.34 15.72
CA THR A 37 -12.00 -13.88 16.88
C THR A 37 -11.75 -15.06 17.83
N GLN A 38 -10.88 -14.85 18.82
CA GLN A 38 -10.44 -15.77 19.88
C GLN A 38 -9.01 -16.25 19.69
N SER A 39 -8.35 -16.48 20.82
CA SER A 39 -7.02 -17.09 20.97
C SER A 39 -6.98 -18.57 20.58
N GLN A 40 -7.89 -19.01 19.71
CA GLN A 40 -7.88 -20.35 19.13
C GLN A 40 -6.93 -20.39 17.92
N GLU A 41 -6.29 -21.53 17.74
CA GLU A 41 -5.48 -21.83 16.56
C GLU A 41 -6.41 -22.30 15.42
N PHE A 42 -6.53 -21.48 14.39
CA PHE A 42 -7.16 -21.87 13.13
C PHE A 42 -6.14 -22.62 12.30
N VAL A 43 -6.26 -23.94 12.27
CA VAL A 43 -5.47 -24.78 11.39
C VAL A 43 -6.19 -24.81 10.05
N LEU A 44 -5.65 -24.12 9.06
CA LEU A 44 -6.11 -24.21 7.69
C LEU A 44 -5.50 -25.47 7.04
N PRO A 45 -6.32 -26.43 6.55
CA PRO A 45 -7.78 -26.37 6.38
C PRO A 45 -8.59 -27.09 7.47
N ASP A 46 -7.95 -27.87 8.34
CA ASP A 46 -8.60 -28.91 9.16
C ASP A 46 -9.67 -28.39 10.10
N THR A 47 -9.40 -27.30 10.82
CA THR A 47 -10.33 -26.77 11.84
C THR A 47 -11.16 -25.62 11.32
N PHE A 48 -10.92 -25.16 10.08
CA PHE A 48 -11.71 -24.11 9.47
C PHE A 48 -12.73 -24.65 8.45
N ASN A 49 -13.86 -25.16 8.96
CA ASN A 49 -15.06 -25.44 8.21
C ASN A 49 -15.70 -24.17 7.61
N VAL A 50 -15.32 -23.89 6.37
CA VAL A 50 -15.85 -22.75 5.62
C VAL A 50 -17.35 -22.86 5.28
N SER A 51 -17.96 -24.05 5.41
CA SER A 51 -19.41 -24.19 5.20
C SER A 51 -20.23 -23.42 6.23
N LEU A 52 -19.60 -22.96 7.32
CA LEU A 52 -20.21 -22.15 8.37
C LEU A 52 -20.10 -20.65 8.12
N VAL A 53 -19.32 -20.22 7.12
CA VAL A 53 -19.31 -18.82 6.68
C VAL A 53 -20.65 -18.54 6.01
N ASN A 54 -21.35 -17.51 6.49
CA ASN A 54 -22.66 -17.14 5.95
C ASN A 54 -22.51 -16.78 4.46
N ALA A 55 -23.44 -17.24 3.62
CA ALA A 55 -23.43 -16.98 2.18
C ALA A 55 -23.45 -15.48 1.83
N ASP A 56 -24.04 -14.66 2.70
CA ASP A 56 -24.13 -13.20 2.54
C ASP A 56 -22.89 -12.46 3.06
N THR A 57 -21.85 -13.18 3.50
CA THR A 57 -20.62 -12.56 4.00
C THR A 57 -19.94 -11.72 2.92
N GLU A 58 -19.88 -10.41 3.15
CA GLU A 58 -19.13 -9.48 2.32
C GLU A 58 -17.71 -9.23 2.85
N ALA A 59 -17.52 -9.37 4.17
CA ALA A 59 -16.23 -9.25 4.83
C ALA A 59 -15.90 -10.48 5.68
N LEU A 60 -14.77 -11.13 5.40
CA LEU A 60 -14.23 -12.19 6.25
C LEU A 60 -13.01 -11.64 7.00
N TRP A 61 -13.12 -11.59 8.33
CA TRP A 61 -12.10 -10.96 9.18
C TRP A 61 -11.60 -11.95 10.24
N PHE A 62 -10.32 -12.32 10.15
CA PHE A 62 -9.60 -12.99 11.23
C PHE A 62 -8.91 -11.94 12.10
N ARG A 63 -9.40 -11.72 13.32
CA ARG A 63 -8.91 -10.66 14.21
C ARG A 63 -8.28 -11.24 15.46
N PHE A 64 -7.00 -10.93 15.65
CA PHE A 64 -6.19 -11.41 16.76
C PHE A 64 -6.36 -12.92 16.91
N THR A 65 -5.99 -13.66 15.87
CA THR A 65 -6.06 -15.12 15.87
C THR A 65 -4.69 -15.71 15.53
N THR A 66 -4.53 -17.02 15.75
CA THR A 66 -3.40 -17.77 15.22
C THR A 66 -3.90 -18.56 14.02
N VAL A 67 -3.24 -18.43 12.88
CA VAL A 67 -3.55 -19.21 11.67
C VAL A 67 -2.36 -20.09 11.34
N ILE A 68 -2.55 -21.41 11.38
CA ILE A 68 -1.55 -22.41 11.03
C ILE A 68 -1.92 -22.97 9.65
N VAL A 69 -1.08 -22.73 8.65
CA VAL A 69 -1.28 -23.27 7.31
C VAL A 69 -0.56 -24.61 7.21
N LYS A 70 -1.30 -25.69 6.96
CA LYS A 70 -0.73 -27.02 6.68
C LYS A 70 -0.41 -27.19 5.19
N ASP A 71 0.52 -28.11 4.91
CA ASP A 71 0.70 -28.66 3.57
C ASP A 71 -0.63 -29.32 3.12
N ASN A 72 -1.10 -28.99 1.92
CA ASN A 72 -2.41 -29.41 1.36
C ASN A 72 -3.65 -28.73 1.97
N TYR A 73 -3.60 -27.42 2.18
CA TYR A 73 -4.80 -26.66 2.53
C TYR A 73 -5.88 -26.71 1.42
N ASN A 74 -7.14 -26.75 1.84
CA ASN A 74 -8.29 -26.51 0.98
C ASN A 74 -8.49 -25.01 0.79
N PRO A 75 -8.67 -24.53 -0.44
CA PRO A 75 -9.10 -23.17 -0.68
C PRO A 75 -10.44 -22.87 -0.03
N PHE A 76 -10.71 -21.60 0.27
CA PHE A 76 -12.07 -21.19 0.61
C PHE A 76 -13.01 -21.51 -0.56
N PRO A 77 -14.24 -21.99 -0.30
CA PRO A 77 -15.26 -22.13 -1.32
C PRO A 77 -15.55 -20.76 -1.93
N ASN A 78 -16.26 -20.78 -3.05
CA ASN A 78 -16.76 -19.54 -3.65
C ASN A 78 -17.76 -18.86 -2.71
N LEU A 79 -17.42 -17.66 -2.27
CA LEU A 79 -18.22 -16.76 -1.46
C LEU A 79 -18.53 -15.54 -2.33
N PRO A 80 -19.59 -15.57 -3.17
CA PRO A 80 -19.78 -14.61 -4.27
C PRO A 80 -19.88 -13.13 -3.87
N HIS A 81 -20.15 -12.88 -2.59
CA HIS A 81 -20.28 -11.56 -1.98
C HIS A 81 -18.99 -11.06 -1.32
N LEU A 82 -17.95 -11.89 -1.16
CA LEU A 82 -16.75 -11.57 -0.36
C LEU A 82 -15.89 -10.46 -0.96
N ARG A 83 -16.14 -9.20 -0.61
CA ARG A 83 -15.39 -8.03 -1.08
C ARG A 83 -14.15 -7.72 -0.22
N HIS A 84 -14.19 -8.06 1.07
CA HIS A 84 -13.13 -7.73 2.03
C HIS A 84 -12.54 -9.00 2.64
N PHE A 85 -11.23 -9.16 2.54
CA PHE A 85 -10.49 -10.19 3.24
C PHE A 85 -9.46 -9.55 4.17
N ILE A 86 -9.65 -9.71 5.47
CA ILE A 86 -8.74 -9.18 6.49
C ILE A 86 -8.21 -10.29 7.36
N MET A 87 -6.90 -10.27 7.55
CA MET A 87 -6.20 -11.17 8.45
C MET A 87 -5.26 -10.38 9.34
N ASP A 88 -5.54 -10.37 10.64
CA ASP A 88 -4.72 -9.73 11.67
C ASP A 88 -4.33 -10.76 12.75
N LEU A 89 -3.11 -11.28 12.67
CA LEU A 89 -2.67 -12.43 13.48
C LEU A 89 -1.91 -12.03 14.75
N PHE A 90 -1.93 -12.86 15.80
CA PHE A 90 -1.25 -12.56 17.07
C PHE A 90 0.29 -12.55 16.98
N TYR A 91 0.90 -13.38 16.13
CA TYR A 91 2.36 -13.59 16.06
C TYR A 91 2.86 -13.77 14.62
N SER A 92 4.02 -13.19 14.30
CA SER A 92 4.69 -13.27 13.00
C SER A 92 5.53 -14.53 12.80
N ASP A 93 5.60 -15.45 13.77
CA ASP A 93 6.48 -16.65 13.69
C ASP A 93 5.93 -17.73 12.75
N ALA A 94 4.94 -17.39 11.93
CA ALA A 94 4.23 -18.26 11.01
C ALA A 94 5.14 -18.70 9.86
N ASN A 95 5.99 -19.68 10.12
CA ASN A 95 6.43 -20.60 9.09
C ASN A 95 5.37 -21.72 9.04
N PRO A 96 4.73 -21.98 7.89
CA PRO A 96 5.11 -21.58 6.53
C PRO A 96 4.50 -20.24 6.05
N ARG A 97 5.03 -19.74 4.92
CA ARG A 97 4.49 -18.61 4.16
C ARG A 97 2.99 -18.76 3.90
N PHE A 98 2.23 -17.69 4.09
CA PHE A 98 0.79 -17.67 3.85
C PHE A 98 0.47 -17.87 2.35
N PRO A 99 -0.38 -18.83 2.00
CA PRO A 99 -0.62 -19.21 0.62
C PRO A 99 -1.77 -18.38 0.02
N LEU A 100 -1.64 -17.05 0.05
CA LEU A 100 -2.67 -16.10 -0.40
C LEU A 100 -3.30 -16.49 -1.75
N ASN A 101 -2.44 -16.84 -2.70
CA ASN A 101 -2.84 -17.16 -4.06
C ASN A 101 -3.75 -18.41 -4.13
N GLY A 102 -3.43 -19.48 -3.39
CA GLY A 102 -4.23 -20.68 -3.47
C GLY A 102 -5.41 -20.67 -2.50
N ILE A 103 -5.29 -20.06 -1.33
CA ILE A 103 -6.39 -20.05 -0.35
C ILE A 103 -7.60 -19.25 -0.84
N LEU A 104 -7.37 -18.17 -1.59
CA LEU A 104 -8.41 -17.32 -2.15
C LEU A 104 -8.74 -17.63 -3.61
N ILE A 105 -8.27 -18.74 -4.20
CA ILE A 105 -8.37 -19.00 -5.64
C ILE A 105 -9.79 -18.84 -6.23
N HIS A 106 -10.83 -19.16 -5.45
CA HIS A 106 -12.23 -19.06 -5.88
C HIS A 106 -12.88 -17.68 -5.63
N ASN A 107 -12.18 -16.76 -4.96
CA ASN A 107 -12.74 -15.49 -4.49
C ASN A 107 -12.03 -14.23 -5.02
N LYS A 108 -10.81 -14.35 -5.56
CA LYS A 108 -9.98 -13.18 -5.93
C LYS A 108 -10.64 -12.18 -6.87
N ASN A 109 -11.41 -12.68 -7.83
CA ASN A 109 -11.96 -11.85 -8.92
C ASN A 109 -12.91 -10.75 -8.44
N HIS A 110 -13.35 -10.82 -7.18
CA HIS A 110 -14.31 -9.90 -6.63
C HIS A 110 -13.90 -9.26 -5.30
N ILE A 111 -12.75 -9.65 -4.75
CA ILE A 111 -12.14 -8.96 -3.61
C ILE A 111 -11.71 -7.57 -4.06
N THR A 112 -12.17 -6.55 -3.33
CA THR A 112 -11.82 -5.13 -3.52
C THR A 112 -10.81 -4.66 -2.49
N HIS A 113 -10.83 -5.24 -1.29
CA HIS A 113 -9.99 -4.86 -0.17
C HIS A 113 -9.29 -6.07 0.44
N LEU A 114 -7.96 -6.00 0.50
CA LEU A 114 -7.10 -7.01 1.11
C LEU A 114 -6.23 -6.35 2.18
N ASP A 115 -6.37 -6.81 3.42
CA ASP A 115 -5.55 -6.36 4.55
C ASP A 115 -4.90 -7.58 5.21
N LEU A 116 -3.58 -7.63 5.15
CA LEU A 116 -2.79 -8.64 5.81
C LEU A 116 -1.92 -7.93 6.85
N THR A 117 -2.13 -8.28 8.11
CA THR A 117 -1.41 -7.75 9.26
C THR A 117 -0.80 -8.92 10.03
N ARG A 118 0.53 -8.90 10.22
CA ARG A 118 1.30 -9.95 10.90
C ARG A 118 1.19 -11.33 10.24
N VAL A 119 1.09 -11.36 8.91
CA VAL A 119 1.01 -12.58 8.10
C VAL A 119 2.35 -12.81 7.39
N ASN A 120 2.95 -13.99 7.45
CA ASN A 120 4.20 -14.26 6.72
C ASN A 120 3.96 -14.25 5.20
N MET A 121 4.31 -13.14 4.55
CA MET A 121 4.32 -12.96 3.09
C MET A 121 5.75 -12.83 2.57
N SER A 122 6.73 -13.44 3.24
CA SER A 122 8.12 -13.44 2.77
C SER A 122 8.21 -13.95 1.33
N GLY A 123 9.05 -13.31 0.52
CA GLY A 123 9.17 -13.62 -0.92
C GLY A 123 7.90 -13.32 -1.71
N ILE A 124 7.16 -12.26 -1.35
CA ILE A 124 6.02 -11.77 -2.13
C ILE A 124 6.44 -11.47 -3.57
N ASN A 125 5.62 -11.87 -4.54
CA ASN A 125 5.88 -11.70 -5.96
C ASN A 125 4.57 -11.50 -6.73
N ARG A 126 4.67 -11.17 -8.01
CA ARG A 126 3.50 -10.81 -8.83
C ARG A 126 2.41 -11.88 -8.90
N ALA A 127 2.78 -13.16 -8.81
CA ALA A 127 1.82 -14.26 -8.88
C ALA A 127 0.90 -14.32 -7.65
N ASP A 128 1.29 -13.71 -6.52
CA ASP A 128 0.42 -13.61 -5.33
C ASP A 128 -0.82 -12.75 -5.58
N PHE A 129 -0.72 -11.80 -6.51
CA PHE A 129 -1.79 -10.86 -6.84
C PHE A 129 -2.53 -11.20 -8.14
N ASN A 130 -2.20 -12.33 -8.76
CA ASN A 130 -2.88 -12.80 -9.96
C ASN A 130 -4.36 -13.12 -9.69
N GLY A 131 -5.24 -12.58 -10.53
CA GLY A 131 -6.69 -12.80 -10.46
C GLY A 131 -7.44 -11.86 -9.53
N PHE A 132 -6.77 -10.93 -8.85
CA PHE A 132 -7.38 -9.87 -8.05
C PHE A 132 -7.89 -8.71 -8.92
N VAL A 133 -8.89 -8.99 -9.75
CA VAL A 133 -9.33 -8.07 -10.83
C VAL A 133 -9.95 -6.78 -10.31
N ARG A 134 -10.56 -6.81 -9.13
CA ARG A 134 -11.26 -5.67 -8.52
C ARG A 134 -10.52 -5.05 -7.33
N LEU A 135 -9.31 -5.52 -7.04
CA LEU A 135 -8.56 -5.04 -5.88
C LEU A 135 -8.20 -3.57 -6.06
N ASN A 136 -8.76 -2.75 -5.17
CA ASN A 136 -8.54 -1.30 -5.15
C ASN A 136 -7.82 -0.84 -3.87
N SER A 137 -7.75 -1.68 -2.84
CA SER A 137 -7.10 -1.37 -1.58
C SER A 137 -6.31 -2.57 -1.08
N LEU A 138 -5.01 -2.36 -0.87
CA LEU A 138 -4.06 -3.34 -0.38
C LEU A 138 -3.31 -2.77 0.83
N ARG A 139 -3.37 -3.49 1.95
CA ARG A 139 -2.58 -3.22 3.14
C ARG A 139 -1.75 -4.43 3.53
N LEU A 140 -0.45 -4.21 3.72
CA LEU A 140 0.53 -5.20 4.15
C LEU A 140 1.29 -4.64 5.36
N ASP A 141 0.93 -5.06 6.57
CA ASP A 141 1.49 -4.53 7.81
C ASP A 141 2.24 -5.64 8.55
N ARG A 142 3.55 -5.46 8.78
CA ARG A 142 4.42 -6.45 9.45
C ARG A 142 4.31 -7.85 8.82
N CYS A 143 4.30 -7.92 7.50
CA CYS A 143 4.17 -9.16 6.74
C CYS A 143 5.52 -9.86 6.44
N GLN A 144 6.61 -9.45 7.09
CA GLN A 144 7.97 -9.96 6.88
C GLN A 144 8.47 -9.73 5.45
N ILE A 145 8.01 -8.66 4.82
CA ILE A 145 8.42 -8.28 3.49
C ILE A 145 9.71 -7.47 3.62
N THR A 146 10.79 -7.96 3.02
CA THR A 146 12.09 -7.26 3.03
C THR A 146 12.43 -6.61 1.68
N ALA A 147 11.70 -6.96 0.63
CA ALA A 147 11.89 -6.45 -0.72
C ALA A 147 10.59 -6.52 -1.52
N ILE A 148 10.42 -5.59 -2.46
CA ILE A 148 9.33 -5.56 -3.44
C ILE A 148 9.94 -5.58 -4.83
N GLY A 149 9.52 -6.55 -5.66
CA GLY A 149 9.91 -6.60 -7.06
C GLY A 149 9.23 -5.52 -7.90
N LYS A 150 9.92 -5.01 -8.93
CA LYS A 150 9.36 -4.00 -9.84
C LYS A 150 8.11 -4.45 -10.60
N ASP A 151 7.89 -5.76 -10.68
CA ASP A 151 6.79 -6.40 -11.40
C ASP A 151 5.63 -6.81 -10.48
N ILE A 152 5.69 -6.50 -9.18
CA ILE A 152 4.77 -7.00 -8.14
C ILE A 152 3.28 -6.82 -8.48
N PHE A 153 2.93 -5.77 -9.23
CA PHE A 153 1.55 -5.42 -9.58
C PHE A 153 1.19 -5.71 -11.04
N GLU A 154 2.09 -6.31 -11.85
CA GLU A 154 1.84 -6.60 -13.27
C GLU A 154 0.66 -7.56 -13.48
N GLU A 155 0.41 -8.47 -12.54
CA GLU A 155 -0.67 -9.48 -12.62
C GLU A 155 -1.95 -9.08 -11.85
N ILE A 156 -2.02 -7.86 -11.31
CA ILE A 156 -3.31 -7.31 -10.83
C ILE A 156 -4.18 -7.03 -12.05
N GLY A 157 -5.47 -7.40 -12.01
CA GLY A 157 -6.36 -7.14 -13.15
C GLY A 157 -6.30 -8.20 -14.26
N THR A 158 -5.33 -9.13 -14.24
CA THR A 158 -5.26 -10.19 -15.24
C THR A 158 -6.24 -11.31 -14.91
N ILE A 159 -7.03 -11.73 -15.91
CA ILE A 159 -7.86 -12.93 -15.83
C ILE A 159 -7.10 -14.04 -16.55
N VAL A 160 -6.63 -15.04 -15.79
CA VAL A 160 -6.12 -16.30 -16.34
C VAL A 160 -7.24 -16.87 -17.22
N ASP A 161 -6.98 -17.06 -18.51
CA ASP A 161 -7.90 -17.53 -19.55
C ASP A 161 -8.74 -16.48 -20.31
N ALA A 162 -8.64 -15.18 -19.99
CA ALA A 162 -9.15 -14.16 -20.90
C ALA A 162 -8.02 -13.67 -21.82
N PRO A 163 -8.23 -13.54 -23.14
CA PRO A 163 -7.29 -12.80 -23.97
C PRO A 163 -7.08 -11.44 -23.32
N SER A 164 -5.82 -11.06 -23.13
CA SER A 164 -5.41 -9.78 -22.54
C SER A 164 -6.17 -8.66 -23.24
N LEU A 165 -7.30 -8.25 -22.67
CA LEU A 165 -8.10 -7.15 -23.17
C LEU A 165 -7.25 -5.92 -22.88
N SER A 166 -6.54 -5.46 -23.90
CA SER A 166 -5.81 -4.21 -23.89
C SER A 166 -6.72 -3.12 -23.33
N GLY A 167 -6.48 -2.70 -22.08
CA GLY A 167 -7.30 -1.68 -21.41
C GLY A 167 -7.79 -2.01 -20.00
N ILE A 168 -7.65 -3.25 -19.51
CA ILE A 168 -7.86 -3.53 -18.08
C ILE A 168 -6.55 -3.23 -17.33
N TYR A 169 -6.43 -1.99 -16.85
CA TYR A 169 -5.34 -1.60 -15.99
C TYR A 169 -5.63 -2.02 -14.54
N PRO A 170 -4.62 -2.39 -13.74
CA PRO A 170 -4.75 -2.48 -12.30
C PRO A 170 -5.48 -1.24 -11.74
N GLN A 171 -6.50 -1.46 -10.92
CA GLN A 171 -7.29 -0.37 -10.30
C GLN A 171 -6.90 -0.14 -8.85
N LEU A 172 -5.66 -0.47 -8.47
CA LEU A 172 -5.20 -0.27 -7.10
C LEU A 172 -5.13 1.23 -6.80
N GLU A 173 -5.97 1.68 -5.87
CA GLU A 173 -6.09 3.09 -5.48
C GLU A 173 -5.38 3.38 -4.16
N ILE A 174 -5.32 2.39 -3.27
CA ILE A 174 -4.72 2.52 -1.93
C ILE A 174 -3.70 1.39 -1.77
N PHE A 175 -2.46 1.77 -1.54
CA PHE A 175 -1.40 0.84 -1.15
C PHE A 175 -0.74 1.33 0.14
N ILE A 176 -0.80 0.49 1.17
CA ILE A 176 -0.21 0.74 2.48
C ILE A 176 0.72 -0.42 2.78
N ILE A 177 1.98 -0.10 3.12
CA ILE A 177 2.92 -1.10 3.59
C ILE A 177 3.73 -0.59 4.79
N SER A 178 3.86 -1.44 5.80
CA SER A 178 4.58 -1.15 7.05
C SER A 178 5.46 -2.33 7.43
N ASP A 179 6.50 -2.55 6.63
CA ASP A 179 7.42 -3.69 6.70
C ASP A 179 8.88 -3.23 6.68
N ASN A 180 9.85 -4.11 6.95
CA ASN A 180 11.27 -3.73 7.06
C ASN A 180 11.96 -3.65 5.68
N ILE A 181 11.59 -2.67 4.86
CA ILE A 181 12.09 -2.46 3.49
C ILE A 181 13.12 -1.32 3.48
N GLU A 182 14.40 -1.68 3.42
CA GLU A 182 15.49 -0.70 3.41
C GLU A 182 15.74 -0.04 2.05
N GLN A 183 15.37 -0.72 0.96
CA GLN A 183 15.60 -0.26 -0.40
C GLN A 183 14.36 -0.48 -1.27
N LEU A 184 14.03 0.52 -2.08
CA LEU A 184 12.88 0.46 -2.96
C LEU A 184 13.22 1.02 -4.34
N ASP A 185 12.91 0.25 -5.38
CA ASP A 185 12.96 0.70 -6.77
C ASP A 185 11.58 1.21 -7.17
N TRP A 186 11.46 2.53 -7.35
CA TRP A 186 10.23 3.25 -7.63
C TRP A 186 9.48 2.74 -8.88
N ALA A 187 10.17 2.03 -9.78
CA ALA A 187 9.57 1.37 -10.93
C ALA A 187 8.43 0.39 -10.56
N PHE A 188 8.40 -0.14 -9.33
CA PHE A 188 7.34 -1.04 -8.85
C PHE A 188 5.93 -0.43 -8.92
N LEU A 189 5.82 0.90 -8.94
CA LEU A 189 4.55 1.60 -9.05
C LEU A 189 4.04 1.70 -10.50
N SER A 190 4.87 1.39 -11.50
CA SER A 190 4.51 1.55 -12.92
C SER A 190 3.17 0.90 -13.29
N PRO A 191 2.84 -0.33 -12.86
CA PRO A 191 1.57 -0.96 -13.22
C PRO A 191 0.32 -0.27 -12.63
N ILE A 192 0.46 0.45 -11.51
CA ILE A 192 -0.65 1.06 -10.76
C ILE A 192 -0.59 2.59 -10.78
N SER A 193 0.35 3.19 -11.52
CA SER A 193 0.68 4.62 -11.42
C SER A 193 -0.50 5.54 -11.77
N ARG A 194 -1.40 5.09 -12.65
CA ARG A 194 -2.57 5.88 -13.09
C ARG A 194 -3.69 5.91 -12.06
N SER A 195 -3.88 4.83 -11.29
CA SER A 195 -5.00 4.68 -10.35
C SER A 195 -4.65 5.02 -8.91
N LEU A 196 -3.36 4.93 -8.54
CA LEU A 196 -2.93 5.07 -7.15
C LEU A 196 -3.22 6.49 -6.62
N LYS A 197 -4.03 6.56 -5.56
CA LYS A 197 -4.46 7.79 -4.88
C LYS A 197 -3.77 7.94 -3.52
N ILE A 198 -3.53 6.85 -2.81
CA ILE A 198 -2.90 6.84 -1.49
C ILE A 198 -1.75 5.84 -1.53
N LEU A 199 -0.54 6.33 -1.28
CA LEU A 199 0.64 5.53 -1.06
C LEU A 199 1.16 5.82 0.34
N ASP A 200 1.15 4.82 1.20
CA ASP A 200 1.66 4.92 2.56
C ASP A 200 2.85 3.96 2.75
N LEU A 201 4.02 4.56 2.89
CA LEU A 201 5.32 3.94 3.13
C LEU A 201 5.87 4.39 4.50
N ASN A 202 5.00 4.75 5.45
CA ASN A 202 5.38 5.14 6.80
C ASN A 202 6.11 4.00 7.53
N LYS A 203 7.23 4.33 8.20
CA LYS A 203 7.96 3.40 9.07
C LYS A 203 8.41 2.10 8.40
N ILE A 204 8.82 2.15 7.12
CA ILE A 204 9.35 0.98 6.43
C ILE A 204 10.88 0.81 6.55
N ASN A 205 11.57 1.66 7.31
CA ASN A 205 13.04 1.71 7.41
C ASN A 205 13.76 2.01 6.08
N LEU A 206 13.07 2.71 5.16
CA LEU A 206 13.61 3.04 3.84
C LEU A 206 14.85 3.93 3.97
N ARG A 207 15.98 3.49 3.42
CA ARG A 207 17.26 4.23 3.36
C ARG A 207 17.58 4.71 1.95
N ASN A 208 17.26 3.90 0.94
CA ASN A 208 17.62 4.17 -0.45
C ASN A 208 16.42 4.04 -1.39
N LEU A 209 16.30 5.02 -2.28
CA LEU A 209 15.30 5.07 -3.34
C LEU A 209 16.02 5.12 -4.69
N THR A 210 15.68 4.16 -5.54
CA THR A 210 16.16 4.10 -6.92
C THR A 210 14.97 4.11 -7.88
N SER A 211 15.24 4.27 -9.17
CA SER A 211 14.23 4.06 -10.20
C SER A 211 14.89 3.42 -11.41
N THR A 212 14.47 2.22 -11.76
CA THR A 212 14.86 1.53 -13.00
C THR A 212 13.81 1.66 -14.11
N ALA A 213 12.85 2.58 -13.95
CA ALA A 213 11.83 2.84 -14.94
C ALA A 213 12.46 3.23 -16.28
N ASP A 214 11.88 2.76 -17.38
CA ASP A 214 12.32 3.15 -18.73
C ASP A 214 12.15 4.66 -18.89
N SER A 215 13.17 5.33 -19.41
CA SER A 215 13.11 6.75 -19.78
C SER A 215 11.94 7.10 -20.71
N ASN A 216 11.48 6.14 -21.51
CA ASN A 216 10.32 6.31 -22.40
C ASN A 216 8.98 6.09 -21.69
N ASN A 217 8.98 5.47 -20.51
CA ASN A 217 7.80 5.20 -19.71
C ASN A 217 8.10 5.47 -18.22
N PRO A 218 8.39 6.73 -17.87
CA PRO A 218 8.66 7.09 -16.48
C PRO A 218 7.41 6.83 -15.63
N VAL A 219 7.61 6.46 -14.38
CA VAL A 219 6.51 6.37 -13.42
C VAL A 219 5.94 7.76 -13.20
N PHE A 220 4.66 7.94 -13.51
CA PHE A 220 3.90 9.15 -13.21
C PHE A 220 2.62 8.78 -12.47
N LEU A 221 2.52 9.24 -11.22
CA LEU A 221 1.41 9.01 -10.31
C LEU A 221 0.31 10.03 -10.58
N GLU A 222 -0.51 9.73 -11.60
CA GLU A 222 -1.49 10.66 -12.18
C GLU A 222 -2.58 11.06 -11.18
N SER A 223 -3.00 10.13 -10.32
CA SER A 223 -4.14 10.31 -9.41
C SER A 223 -3.73 10.51 -7.95
N ILE A 224 -2.44 10.63 -7.65
CA ILE A 224 -1.94 10.63 -6.27
C ILE A 224 -2.50 11.81 -5.47
N ARG A 225 -2.99 11.54 -4.27
CA ARG A 225 -3.57 12.51 -3.32
C ARG A 225 -2.80 12.54 -2.02
N LYS A 226 -2.34 11.38 -1.56
CA LYS A 226 -1.53 11.24 -0.36
C LYS A 226 -0.32 10.38 -0.66
N LEU A 227 0.85 10.90 -0.32
CA LEU A 227 2.10 10.14 -0.26
C LEU A 227 2.73 10.33 1.12
N ASP A 228 2.73 9.27 1.92
CA ASP A 228 3.37 9.25 3.23
C ASP A 228 4.66 8.44 3.16
N MET A 229 5.77 9.08 3.45
CA MET A 229 7.11 8.50 3.55
C MET A 229 7.75 8.85 4.89
N SER A 230 6.95 9.24 5.86
CA SER A 230 7.44 9.67 7.16
C SER A 230 8.04 8.52 7.97
N ASN A 231 8.91 8.85 8.91
CA ASN A 231 9.58 7.92 9.83
C ASN A 231 10.39 6.83 9.11
N ASN A 232 11.10 7.22 8.06
CA ASN A 232 12.06 6.36 7.38
C ASN A 232 13.50 6.80 7.74
N MET A 233 14.48 6.46 6.92
CA MET A 233 15.90 6.79 7.09
C MET A 233 16.51 7.35 5.81
N VAL A 234 15.67 7.90 4.93
CA VAL A 234 16.09 8.55 3.67
C VAL A 234 16.77 9.88 3.96
N SER A 235 18.02 10.05 3.54
CA SER A 235 18.79 11.29 3.74
C SER A 235 18.68 12.30 2.58
N THR A 236 18.26 11.85 1.40
CA THR A 236 18.12 12.69 0.19
C THR A 236 16.84 12.33 -0.56
N LEU A 237 16.16 13.32 -1.13
CA LEU A 237 14.98 13.08 -1.97
C LEU A 237 15.40 13.05 -3.44
N PRO A 238 15.38 11.87 -4.12
CA PRO A 238 15.81 11.80 -5.51
C PRO A 238 14.90 12.60 -6.43
N ARG A 239 15.48 13.18 -7.49
CA ARG A 239 14.77 14.01 -8.47
C ARG A 239 13.56 13.30 -9.10
N PHE A 240 13.72 12.03 -9.47
CA PHE A 240 12.66 11.26 -10.09
C PHE A 240 11.41 11.14 -9.22
N LEU A 241 11.55 11.22 -7.88
CA LEU A 241 10.42 11.02 -6.98
C LEU A 241 9.43 12.16 -7.13
N TYR A 242 9.86 13.42 -6.99
CA TYR A 242 8.95 14.54 -7.11
C TYR A 242 8.53 14.83 -8.57
N GLU A 243 9.32 14.41 -9.56
CA GLU A 243 8.91 14.44 -10.98
C GLU A 243 7.84 13.39 -11.30
N SER A 244 7.76 12.31 -10.52
CA SER A 244 6.72 11.30 -10.67
C SER A 244 5.36 11.72 -10.09
N LEU A 245 5.25 12.84 -9.38
CA LEU A 245 4.02 13.21 -8.68
C LEU A 245 3.16 14.19 -9.51
N ASN A 246 1.86 13.91 -9.60
CA ASN A 246 0.90 14.94 -9.97
C ASN A 246 0.66 15.90 -8.80
N LEU A 247 1.44 16.98 -8.74
CA LEU A 247 1.34 17.98 -7.67
C LEU A 247 0.01 18.74 -7.63
N ILE A 248 -0.82 18.67 -8.68
CA ILE A 248 -2.15 19.31 -8.71
C ILE A 248 -3.15 18.47 -7.89
N SER A 249 -3.05 17.14 -7.95
CA SER A 249 -3.91 16.22 -7.21
C SER A 249 -3.42 15.92 -5.80
N LEU A 250 -2.12 16.08 -5.56
CA LEU A 250 -1.47 15.83 -4.27
C LEU A 250 -1.96 16.82 -3.20
N ASN A 251 -2.61 16.30 -2.17
CA ASN A 251 -3.10 17.06 -1.03
C ASN A 251 -2.19 16.91 0.19
N GLU A 252 -1.55 15.75 0.34
CA GLU A 252 -0.72 15.40 1.49
C GLU A 252 0.57 14.75 1.00
N PHE A 253 1.70 15.31 1.45
CA PHE A 253 3.02 14.74 1.25
C PHE A 253 3.79 14.84 2.56
N ASP A 254 4.08 13.69 3.17
CA ASP A 254 4.76 13.63 4.45
C ASP A 254 6.10 12.89 4.31
N PHE A 255 7.17 13.53 4.76
CA PHE A 255 8.53 12.96 4.84
C PHE A 255 9.16 13.26 6.20
N THR A 256 8.34 13.64 7.19
CA THR A 256 8.79 13.95 8.54
C THR A 256 9.39 12.72 9.22
N SER A 257 10.31 12.92 10.14
CA SER A 257 10.91 11.82 10.87
C SER A 257 11.18 12.19 12.31
N TYR A 258 11.02 11.23 13.20
CA TYR A 258 11.54 11.31 14.55
C TYR A 258 12.96 10.73 14.67
N HIS A 259 13.52 10.15 13.59
CA HIS A 259 14.88 9.61 13.59
C HIS A 259 15.91 10.70 13.29
N GLN A 260 16.94 10.78 14.12
CA GLN A 260 18.08 11.69 13.89
C GLN A 260 18.85 11.35 12.60
N GLU A 261 18.78 10.11 12.11
CA GLU A 261 19.39 9.68 10.84
C GLU A 261 18.67 10.22 9.60
N GLN A 262 17.41 10.65 9.75
CA GLN A 262 16.59 11.19 8.65
C GLN A 262 16.61 12.72 8.66
N GLN A 263 17.78 13.29 8.91
CA GLN A 263 17.97 14.72 8.85
C GLN A 263 18.27 15.14 7.42
N PHE A 264 17.21 15.39 6.65
CA PHE A 264 17.35 16.45 5.65
C PHE A 264 17.96 17.65 6.38
N CYS A 265 19.03 18.22 5.80
CA CYS A 265 19.64 19.41 6.35
C CYS A 265 20.26 19.22 7.77
N GLU A 266 20.93 18.09 8.04
CA GLU A 266 21.58 17.74 9.33
C GLU A 266 22.43 18.87 9.96
N ASN A 267 22.94 19.80 9.14
CA ASN A 267 23.76 20.93 9.59
C ASN A 267 23.10 22.31 9.41
N TYR A 268 21.82 22.39 9.03
CA TYR A 268 21.15 23.65 8.72
C TYR A 268 19.93 23.89 9.61
N VAL A 269 20.01 24.92 10.45
CA VAL A 269 18.84 25.49 11.13
C VAL A 269 18.14 26.46 10.16
N GLY A 270 16.91 26.12 9.74
CA GLY A 270 16.04 26.96 8.88
C GLY A 270 15.98 26.53 7.40
N CYS A 271 15.27 27.30 6.56
CA CYS A 271 15.00 26.99 5.14
C CYS A 271 16.23 27.08 4.19
N LYS A 272 17.46 26.90 4.71
CA LYS A 272 18.71 26.92 3.92
C LYS A 272 19.13 25.54 3.42
N CYS A 273 18.25 24.55 3.57
CA CYS A 273 18.42 23.20 3.08
C CYS A 273 18.48 23.16 1.55
N CYS A 274 19.66 22.90 0.99
CA CYS A 274 19.81 22.75 -0.45
C CYS A 274 19.10 21.48 -0.95
N GLU A 275 19.05 20.42 -0.12
CA GLU A 275 18.51 19.12 -0.47
C GLU A 275 17.01 19.17 -0.78
N LEU A 276 16.26 20.07 -0.13
CA LEU A 276 14.82 20.24 -0.34
C LEU A 276 14.47 21.43 -1.25
N TYR A 277 15.47 22.16 -1.74
CA TYR A 277 15.25 23.39 -2.52
C TYR A 277 14.43 23.10 -3.79
N ASN A 278 14.84 22.11 -4.58
CA ASN A 278 14.18 21.75 -5.83
C ASN A 278 12.72 21.32 -5.59
N PHE A 279 12.50 20.50 -4.56
CA PHE A 279 11.16 20.08 -4.18
C PHE A 279 10.29 21.27 -3.75
N THR A 280 10.82 22.14 -2.88
CA THR A 280 10.10 23.32 -2.37
C THR A 280 9.73 24.28 -3.50
N MET A 281 10.62 24.50 -4.46
CA MET A 281 10.36 25.32 -5.64
C MET A 281 9.29 24.70 -6.54
N CYS A 282 9.33 23.38 -6.75
CA CYS A 282 8.35 22.64 -7.52
C CYS A 282 6.93 22.77 -6.90
N VAL A 283 6.81 22.55 -5.59
CA VAL A 283 5.54 22.70 -4.85
C VAL A 283 5.01 24.13 -4.94
N ARG A 284 5.86 25.14 -4.73
CA ARG A 284 5.46 26.56 -4.84
C ARG A 284 4.89 26.88 -6.21
N TRP A 285 5.51 26.36 -7.27
CA TRP A 285 5.02 26.55 -8.63
C TRP A 285 3.67 25.89 -8.85
N ALA A 286 3.48 24.64 -8.41
CA ALA A 286 2.21 23.92 -8.52
C ALA A 286 1.07 24.62 -7.76
N VAL A 287 1.35 25.20 -6.59
CA VAL A 287 0.36 25.99 -5.84
C VAL A 287 -0.03 27.28 -6.61
N GLN A 288 0.94 27.97 -7.21
CA GLN A 288 0.68 29.18 -7.99
C GLN A 288 -0.16 28.91 -9.25
N THR A 289 0.09 27.80 -9.94
CA THR A 289 -0.70 27.43 -11.13
C THR A 289 -2.14 27.08 -10.76
N ARG A 290 -2.36 26.38 -9.63
CA ARG A 290 -3.72 26.09 -9.11
C ARG A 290 -4.53 27.35 -8.85
N VAL A 291 -3.91 28.39 -8.29
CA VAL A 291 -4.57 29.69 -8.03
C VAL A 291 -4.93 30.40 -9.34
N ARG A 292 -4.09 30.28 -10.38
CA ARG A 292 -4.32 30.92 -11.69
C ARG A 292 -5.31 30.16 -12.58
N SER A 293 -5.37 28.84 -12.49
CA SER A 293 -6.26 27.99 -13.31
C SER A 293 -7.74 28.04 -12.91
N ASN A 294 -8.10 28.76 -11.85
CA ASN A 294 -9.50 29.11 -11.55
C ASN A 294 -10.05 30.24 -12.45
N GLY A 295 -9.26 30.74 -13.41
CA GLY A 295 -9.72 31.46 -14.60
C GLY A 295 -9.60 30.58 -15.86
N PRO A 296 -10.34 30.88 -16.95
CA PRO A 296 -10.48 29.96 -18.07
C PRO A 296 -9.22 29.96 -18.93
N THR A 297 -8.25 29.07 -18.67
CA THR A 297 -7.25 28.68 -19.68
C THR A 297 -6.70 27.28 -19.49
N ASN A 298 -6.49 26.66 -20.64
CA ASN A 298 -6.09 25.29 -20.95
C ASN A 298 -4.60 25.02 -20.59
N PRO A 299 -4.24 24.04 -19.74
CA PRO A 299 -2.85 23.73 -19.48
C PRO A 299 -2.35 22.64 -20.43
N ARG A 300 -1.53 23.04 -21.40
CA ARG A 300 -0.56 22.12 -22.02
C ARG A 300 0.59 21.92 -21.04
N SER A 301 0.87 20.64 -20.78
CA SER A 301 2.09 20.10 -20.16
C SER A 301 3.33 20.90 -20.57
N ASN A 302 3.98 21.54 -19.62
CA ASN A 302 5.41 21.84 -19.65
C ASN A 302 5.95 21.50 -18.27
N ASN A 303 6.71 20.42 -18.23
CA ASN A 303 7.43 19.89 -17.09
C ASN A 303 8.36 20.95 -16.49
N CYS A 304 8.85 20.66 -15.27
CA CYS A 304 9.73 21.48 -14.44
C CYS A 304 11.13 21.72 -15.04
N ASP A 305 11.23 22.07 -16.32
CA ASP A 305 12.49 22.28 -17.05
C ASP A 305 13.19 23.61 -16.71
N ALA A 306 12.59 24.47 -15.89
CA ALA A 306 13.18 25.76 -15.51
C ALA A 306 14.25 25.69 -14.40
N CYS A 307 14.64 24.50 -13.92
CA CYS A 307 15.42 24.36 -12.68
C CYS A 307 16.90 23.96 -12.84
N SER A 308 17.53 24.17 -14.01
CA SER A 308 18.94 23.74 -14.20
C SER A 308 20.00 24.86 -14.19
N ASP A 309 19.66 26.16 -14.20
CA ASP A 309 20.65 27.17 -14.62
C ASP A 309 21.23 28.11 -13.54
N HIS A 310 20.89 27.99 -12.26
CA HIS A 310 21.45 28.87 -11.22
C HIS A 310 21.97 28.14 -9.98
N ALA A 311 23.07 27.41 -10.17
CA ALA A 311 23.94 26.97 -9.08
C ALA A 311 25.39 27.46 -9.27
N HIS A 312 25.58 28.73 -9.64
CA HIS A 312 26.87 29.41 -9.51
C HIS A 312 26.64 30.89 -9.17
N HIS A 313 26.56 31.21 -7.89
CA HIS A 313 27.29 32.33 -7.29
C HIS A 313 27.15 32.32 -5.76
N SER A 314 28.23 31.92 -5.11
CA SER A 314 28.54 32.31 -3.73
C SER A 314 28.96 33.77 -3.73
N SER A 315 28.27 34.61 -2.96
CA SER A 315 28.89 35.79 -2.36
C SER A 315 28.11 36.27 -1.15
N ASN A 316 28.84 36.42 -0.04
CA ASN A 316 28.45 37.02 1.23
C ASN A 316 27.69 38.35 1.11
N HIS A 317 26.66 38.56 1.95
CA HIS A 317 26.53 39.74 2.83
C HIS A 317 25.25 39.69 3.71
N VAL A 318 25.46 39.59 5.02
CA VAL A 318 24.96 40.39 6.17
C VAL A 318 23.59 41.14 6.08
N ASN A 319 22.77 40.91 7.14
CA ASN A 319 21.71 41.74 7.78
C ASN A 319 20.40 42.05 7.04
N ARG A 320 19.23 41.62 7.57
CA ARG A 320 18.42 42.29 8.63
C ARG A 320 17.00 41.71 8.74
N THR A 321 16.47 41.79 9.95
CA THR A 321 15.11 41.56 10.45
C THR A 321 14.04 42.31 9.66
N ILE A 322 12.88 41.69 9.38
CA ILE A 322 11.59 42.39 9.22
C ILE A 322 10.44 41.51 9.77
N SER A 323 9.79 42.04 10.79
CA SER A 323 8.45 41.71 11.29
C SER A 323 7.37 42.53 10.57
N SER A 324 6.11 42.09 10.67
CA SER A 324 4.81 42.79 10.50
C SER A 324 3.92 42.10 9.44
N ASN A 325 2.64 41.86 9.64
CA ASN A 325 1.67 42.13 10.73
C ASN A 325 0.70 40.96 10.82
#